data_AF-A0A958QWK4-F1
#
_entry.id   AF-A0A958QWK4-F1
#
_cell.length_a   1.000
_cell.length_b   1.000
_cell.length_c   1.000
_cell.angle_alpha   90.00
_cell.angle_beta   90.00
_cell.angle_gamma   90.00
#
_symmetry.space_group_name_H-M   'P 1'
#
loop_
_entity.id
_entity.type
_entity.pdbx_description
1 polymer ?
#
loop_
_entity_poly.entity_id
_entity_poly.type
_entity_poly.pdbx_seq_one_letter_code
_entity_poly.pdbx_strand_id
1 'polypeptide(L)'
;MSIKVPRKLIDVALPLDEINDACIREKSIRHGHPSAIHLWWARRPLAAARAILFAQMVNDPGYERSLGRGVNKEKAAKERERLFKILVDLVKWEN
;
A
#
# COMPACT_ATOMS: atom_id res chain seq x y z
N MET A 1 31.62 3.12 4.96
CA MET A 1 31.11 2.28 3.86
C MET A 1 29.63 2.62 3.64
N SER A 2 29.22 3.02 2.43
CA SER A 2 27.82 3.39 2.14
C SER A 2 27.01 2.12 1.85
N ILE A 3 26.02 1.81 2.69
CA ILE A 3 25.10 0.68 2.48
C ILE A 3 24.08 1.10 1.42
N LYS A 4 23.96 0.33 0.33
CA LYS A 4 22.93 0.53 -0.70
C LYS A 4 21.76 -0.41 -0.44
N VAL A 5 20.65 0.13 0.03
CA VAL A 5 19.43 -0.62 0.35
C VAL A 5 18.42 -0.51 -0.80
N PRO A 6 17.71 -1.59 -1.16
CA PRO A 6 16.58 -1.53 -2.08
C PRO A 6 15.55 -0.51 -1.65
N ARG A 7 15.22 0.41 -2.57
CA ARG A 7 14.11 1.33 -2.41
C ARG A 7 12.82 0.53 -2.34
N LYS A 8 11.99 0.79 -1.33
CA LYS A 8 10.74 0.07 -1.12
C LYS A 8 9.61 0.71 -1.91
N LEU A 9 8.54 -0.05 -2.14
CA LEU A 9 7.37 0.46 -2.86
C LEU A 9 6.73 1.63 -2.11
N ILE A 10 6.72 1.56 -0.76
CA ILE A 10 6.22 2.63 0.12
C ILE A 10 6.93 3.98 -0.07
N ASP A 11 8.19 3.98 -0.49
CA ASP A 11 8.98 5.21 -0.68
C ASP A 11 8.75 5.86 -2.05
N VAL A 12 8.03 5.18 -2.95
CA VAL A 12 7.91 5.59 -4.36
C VAL A 12 6.48 5.94 -4.72
N ALA A 13 5.55 5.00 -4.53
CA ALA A 13 4.19 5.18 -4.98
C ALA A 13 3.25 4.16 -4.32
N LEU A 14 2.02 4.61 -4.04
CA LEU A 14 0.93 3.80 -3.50
C LEU A 14 -0.39 4.20 -4.16
N PRO A 15 -1.34 3.27 -4.35
CA PRO A 15 -2.70 3.55 -4.81
C PRO A 15 -3.52 4.16 -3.66
N LEU A 16 -3.31 5.45 -3.40
CA LEU A 16 -3.87 6.13 -2.22
C LEU A 16 -5.40 6.23 -2.28
N ASP A 17 -5.99 6.41 -3.46
CA ASP A 17 -7.43 6.56 -3.62
C ASP A 17 -8.15 5.28 -3.19
N GLU A 18 -7.70 4.12 -3.68
CA GLU A 18 -8.28 2.82 -3.33
C GLU A 18 -8.04 2.44 -1.86
N ILE A 19 -6.88 2.80 -1.30
CA ILE A 19 -6.61 2.63 0.13
C ILE A 19 -7.58 3.48 0.95
N ASN A 20 -7.77 4.75 0.58
CA ASN A 20 -8.64 5.67 1.30
C ASN A 20 -10.10 5.23 1.24
N ASP A 21 -10.59 4.83 0.06
CA ASP A 21 -11.96 4.33 -0.13
C ASP A 21 -12.23 3.10 0.74
N ALA A 22 -11.30 2.15 0.78
CA ALA A 22 -11.44 0.98 1.64
C ALA A 22 -11.37 1.33 3.14
N CYS A 23 -10.52 2.28 3.53
CA CYS A 23 -10.47 2.77 4.91
C CYS A 23 -11.77 3.45 5.33
N ILE A 24 -12.42 4.19 4.43
CA ILE A 24 -13.71 4.83 4.66
C ILE A 24 -14.79 3.76 4.81
N ARG A 25 -14.85 2.79 3.88
CA ARG A 25 -15.79 1.65 3.94
C ARG A 25 -15.67 0.90 5.27
N GLU A 26 -14.44 0.60 5.72
CA GLU A 26 -14.20 -0.10 7.00
C GLU A 26 -14.74 0.66 8.21
N LYS A 27 -14.60 2.00 8.21
CA LYS A 27 -15.13 2.85 9.30
C LYS A 27 -16.65 2.90 9.33
N SER A 28 -17.32 2.81 8.18
CA SER A 28 -18.76 2.98 8.07
C SER A 28 -19.60 1.70 8.26
N ILE A 29 -18.99 0.53 8.50
CA ILE A 29 -19.71 -0.76 8.61
C ILE A 29 -20.73 -0.78 9.77
N ARG A 30 -20.47 -0.06 10.86
CA ARG A 30 -21.23 -0.18 12.12
C ARG A 30 -22.13 1.02 12.38
N HIS A 31 -22.96 1.39 11.41
CA HIS A 31 -23.91 2.48 11.58
C HIS A 31 -24.87 2.20 12.75
N GLY A 32 -25.07 3.19 13.64
CA GLY A 32 -25.96 3.08 14.80
C GLY A 32 -25.40 2.33 16.02
N HIS A 33 -24.19 1.78 15.95
CA HIS A 33 -23.57 1.11 17.11
C HIS A 33 -22.80 2.12 17.99
N PRO A 34 -22.81 2.02 19.33
CA PRO A 34 -22.07 2.94 20.21
C PRO A 34 -20.57 3.06 19.89
N SER A 35 -19.96 1.99 19.37
CA SER A 35 -18.57 1.98 18.89
C SER A 35 -18.30 2.83 17.63
N ALA A 36 -19.34 3.35 16.98
CA ALA A 36 -19.23 4.33 15.89
C ALA A 36 -19.18 5.80 16.39
N ILE A 37 -19.54 6.06 17.65
CA ILE A 37 -19.51 7.40 18.26
C ILE A 37 -18.09 7.79 18.67
N HIS A 38 -17.33 6.85 19.22
CA HIS A 38 -15.97 7.09 19.67
C HIS A 38 -15.01 5.97 19.24
N LEU A 39 -14.06 6.32 18.38
CA LEU A 39 -12.99 5.44 17.90
C LEU A 39 -11.82 5.45 18.88
N TRP A 40 -12.01 4.89 20.09
CA TRP A 40 -10.99 4.89 21.14
C TRP A 40 -10.42 3.50 21.40
N TRP A 41 -9.10 3.36 21.57
CA TRP A 41 -8.03 4.27 21.12
C TRP A 41 -7.79 4.11 19.60
N ALA A 42 -7.62 5.24 18.89
CA ALA A 42 -7.39 5.40 17.45
C ALA A 42 -7.15 4.09 16.65
N ARG A 43 -8.23 3.50 16.13
CA ARG A 43 -8.11 2.32 15.25
C ARG A 43 -7.45 2.72 13.94
N ARG A 44 -6.25 2.19 13.67
CA ARG A 44 -5.70 2.19 12.32
C ARG A 44 -6.57 1.28 11.46
N PRO A 45 -7.11 1.77 10.32
CA PRO A 45 -7.86 0.91 9.40
C PRO A 45 -7.00 -0.29 9.00
N LEU A 46 -7.57 -1.49 9.04
CA LEU A 46 -6.89 -2.72 8.63
C LEU A 46 -6.49 -2.64 7.16
N ALA A 47 -7.33 -2.01 6.32
CA ALA A 47 -6.99 -1.67 4.94
C ALA A 47 -5.63 -0.95 4.83
N ALA A 48 -5.44 0.13 5.59
CA ALA A 48 -4.17 0.87 5.59
C ALA A 48 -3.00 0.03 6.14
N ALA A 49 -3.22 -0.75 7.20
CA ALA A 49 -2.17 -1.60 7.78
C ALA A 49 -1.67 -2.65 6.77
N ARG A 50 -2.58 -3.30 6.05
CA ARG A 50 -2.23 -4.29 5.00
C ARG A 50 -1.44 -3.66 3.86
N ALA A 51 -1.88 -2.49 3.38
CA ALA A 51 -1.18 -1.77 2.31
C ALA A 51 0.26 -1.40 2.73
N ILE A 52 0.44 -0.84 3.93
CA ILE A 52 1.74 -0.44 4.46
C ILE A 52 2.67 -1.65 4.61
N LEU A 53 2.18 -2.75 5.21
CA LEU A 53 2.97 -3.96 5.40
C LEU A 53 3.43 -4.55 4.06
N PHE A 54 2.53 -4.68 3.09
CA PHE A 54 2.89 -5.14 1.75
C PHE A 54 3.94 -4.24 1.10
N ALA A 55 3.73 -2.92 1.13
CA ALA A 55 4.61 -1.97 0.48
C ALA A 55 6.00 -1.83 1.14
N GLN A 56 6.13 -2.17 2.43
CA GLN A 56 7.44 -2.27 3.10
C GLN A 56 8.20 -3.55 2.73
N MET A 57 7.49 -4.65 2.50
CA MET A 57 8.11 -5.93 2.13
C MET A 57 8.57 -5.92 0.66
N VAL A 58 7.80 -5.27 -0.23
CA VAL A 58 8.07 -5.25 -1.67
C VAL A 58 9.02 -4.13 -2.07
N ASN A 59 10.04 -4.48 -2.86
CA ASN A 59 10.98 -3.51 -3.43
C ASN A 59 10.38 -2.85 -4.67
N ASP A 60 10.74 -1.59 -4.91
CA ASP A 60 10.37 -0.90 -6.14
C ASP A 60 11.05 -1.57 -7.36
N PRO A 61 10.32 -1.97 -8.43
CA PRO A 61 10.92 -2.55 -9.62
C PRO A 61 11.83 -1.57 -10.39
N GLY A 62 11.73 -0.26 -10.10
CA GLY A 62 12.65 0.75 -10.59
C GLY A 62 13.98 0.85 -9.81
N TYR A 63 14.11 0.15 -8.68
CA TYR A 63 15.30 0.21 -7.82
C TYR A 63 16.57 -0.24 -8.55
N GLU A 64 16.54 -1.30 -9.36
CA GLU A 64 17.72 -1.78 -10.08
C GLU A 64 18.32 -0.72 -11.01
N ARG A 65 17.50 0.23 -11.48
CA ARG A 65 18.00 1.37 -12.25
C ARG A 65 18.80 2.34 -11.39
N SER A 66 18.43 2.55 -10.13
CA SER A 66 19.23 3.33 -9.17
C SER A 66 20.58 2.68 -8.83
N LEU A 67 20.72 1.37 -9.10
CA LEU A 67 21.98 0.61 -8.97
C LEU A 67 22.76 0.49 -10.29
N GLY A 68 22.26 1.05 -11.40
CA GLY A 68 22.91 0.96 -12.72
C GLY A 68 22.76 -0.40 -13.43
N ARG A 69 21.87 -1.28 -12.96
CA ARG A 69 21.63 -2.63 -13.53
C ARG A 69 20.41 -2.73 -14.46
N GLY A 70 19.56 -1.70 -14.46
CA GLY A 70 18.77 -1.26 -15.61
C GLY A 70 17.53 -2.08 -16.04
N VAL A 71 16.37 -1.79 -15.46
CA VAL A 71 15.05 -2.06 -16.08
C VAL A 71 14.52 -0.78 -16.76
N ASN A 72 13.95 -0.90 -17.98
CA ASN A 72 13.32 0.21 -18.71
C ASN A 72 12.22 0.91 -17.87
N LYS A 73 12.04 2.23 -17.99
CA LYS A 73 11.00 3.03 -17.30
C LYS A 73 9.61 2.44 -17.46
N GLU A 74 9.27 2.06 -18.69
CA GLU A 74 7.97 1.49 -19.03
C GLU A 74 7.76 0.12 -18.38
N LYS A 75 8.78 -0.74 -18.38
CA LYS A 75 8.71 -2.06 -17.73
C LYS A 75 8.52 -1.94 -16.23
N ALA A 76 9.24 -1.02 -15.58
CA ALA A 76 9.08 -0.76 -14.15
C ALA A 76 7.68 -0.19 -13.83
N ALA A 77 7.14 0.69 -14.69
CA ALA A 77 5.77 1.21 -14.52
C ALA A 77 4.73 0.09 -14.66
N LYS A 78 4.85 -0.78 -15.66
CA LYS A 78 3.97 -1.94 -15.85
C LYS A 78 4.00 -2.90 -14.65
N GLU A 79 5.18 -3.16 -14.10
CA GLU A 79 5.29 -4.01 -12.92
C GLU A 79 4.72 -3.33 -11.66
N ARG A 80 4.89 -2.00 -11.50
CA ARG A 80 4.20 -1.26 -10.42
C ARG A 80 2.69 -1.37 -10.53
N GLU A 81 2.14 -1.23 -11.74
CA GLU A 81 0.70 -1.36 -11.95
C GLU A 81 0.19 -2.75 -11.54
N ARG A 82 0.96 -3.80 -11.84
CA ARG A 82 0.66 -5.16 -11.36
C ARG A 82 0.70 -5.24 -9.83
N LEU A 83 1.72 -4.67 -9.19
CA LEU A 83 1.83 -4.63 -7.73
C LEU A 83 0.68 -3.84 -7.09
N PHE A 84 0.23 -2.76 -7.73
CA PHE A 84 -0.92 -2.00 -7.27
C PHE A 84 -2.21 -2.79 -7.35
N LYS A 85 -2.43 -3.58 -8.42
CA LYS A 85 -3.60 -4.47 -8.50
C LYS A 85 -3.64 -5.44 -7.32
N ILE A 86 -2.52 -6.08 -7.00
CA ILE A 86 -2.40 -6.97 -5.83
C ILE A 86 -2.70 -6.21 -4.52
N LEU A 87 -2.15 -5.01 -4.37
CA LEU A 87 -2.35 -4.18 -3.18
C LEU A 87 -3.82 -3.76 -3.04
N VAL A 88 -4.48 -3.37 -4.12
CA VAL A 88 -5.91 -3.00 -4.14
C VAL A 88 -6.78 -4.19 -3.74
N ASP A 89 -6.50 -5.38 -4.25
CA ASP A 89 -7.23 -6.60 -3.87
C ASP A 89 -7.03 -6.93 -2.38
N LEU A 90 -5.79 -6.81 -1.90
CA LEU A 90 -5.43 -7.04 -0.50
C LEU A 90 -6.13 -6.05 0.47
N VAL A 91 -6.32 -4.82 0.01
CA VAL A 91 -6.96 -3.74 0.76
C VAL A 91 -8.46 -3.94 0.88
N LYS A 92 -9.14 -4.34 -0.21
CA LYS A 92 -10.60 -4.55 -0.21
C LYS A 92 -11.02 -5.73 0.67
N TRP A 93 -10.25 -6.82 0.64
CA TRP A 93 -10.43 -8.03 1.47
C TRP A 93 -11.90 -8.38 1.75
N GLU A 94 -12.55 -9.03 0.80
CA GLU A 94 -13.89 -9.57 0.98
C GLU A 94 -13.76 -11.03 1.46
N ASN A 95 -14.09 -11.28 2.73
CA ASN A 95 -14.14 -12.63 3.33
C ASN A 95 -15.49 -13.28 3.05
#